data_AF-N1J5W7-F1
#
_entry.id   AF-N1J5W7-F1
#
_cell.length_a   1.000
_cell.length_b   1.000
_cell.length_c   1.000
_cell.angle_alpha   90.00
_cell.angle_beta   90.00
_cell.angle_gamma   90.00
#
_symmetry.space_group_name_H-M   'P 1'
#
loop_
_entity.id
_entity.type
_entity.pdbx_description
1 polymer ?
#
loop_
_entity_poly.entity_id
_entity_poly.type
_entity_poly.pdbx_seq_one_letter_code
_entity_poly.pdbx_strand_id
1 'polypeptide(L)'
;MLNDAPPVTISRAQGLSIRDRIINGNMWVSKLTIPKPPEDDIRQVLFKAIEGLKELGDASGGYQEPDILPVEAEWTGYRAGVSAKSPEPAISEAEKFTEMMREVTSEVTVLYFHGGGLYLLDPASHRPATAMLARLTKGRCLSIRYRLAPQNPFPAALLDILSAYLSLLYPPPDALHTPVPSDRIVFAGDSAGGNLCFSLLQVILEIQRQALFVTWHGIQREVPLPAGIATSSPWLDVTGSAPSYQANRAYDYLPTHLSNFPACAAWPTQPPRPHLYTNESMLLHPLVSPITANSWQECCPIYIQTGKELLSDEDTFSAMKLANLGVTVIYEEYESMPHCFGFILPKLPESKKFFTTWARTIKLMVENPEALVPSATLIKAKSLEEVTLDLQTLSTFTEEEIIQKMREKVEKMTLTVPKL
;
A
#
# COMPACT_ATOMS: atom_id res chain seq x y z
N MET A 1 11.80 6.44 24.74
CA MET A 1 11.24 7.75 25.12
C MET A 1 10.87 8.58 23.87
N LEU A 2 9.99 8.05 23.00
CA LEU A 2 9.41 8.79 21.87
C LEU A 2 7.88 9.02 22.05
N ASN A 3 7.30 8.54 23.15
CA ASN A 3 5.85 8.50 23.41
C ASN A 3 5.32 9.58 24.38
N ASP A 4 6.16 10.50 24.84
CA ASP A 4 5.76 11.50 25.87
C ASP A 4 5.41 12.88 25.28
N ALA A 5 5.33 13.02 23.95
CA ALA A 5 4.87 14.26 23.34
C ALA A 5 3.36 14.44 23.57
N PRO A 6 2.88 15.68 23.84
CA PRO A 6 1.45 15.92 23.99
C PRO A 6 0.72 15.53 22.71
N PRO A 7 -0.46 14.90 22.82
CA PRO A 7 -1.17 14.40 21.65
C PRO A 7 -1.57 15.56 20.74
N VAL A 8 -1.33 15.40 19.44
CA VAL A 8 -1.66 16.39 18.40
C VAL A 8 -2.99 16.04 17.74
N THR A 9 -3.76 17.05 17.32
CA THR A 9 -5.00 16.81 16.57
C THR A 9 -4.70 16.15 15.22
N ILE A 10 -5.66 15.37 14.70
CA ILE A 10 -5.53 14.74 13.37
C ILE A 10 -5.25 15.78 12.28
N SER A 11 -6.00 16.88 12.26
CA SER A 11 -5.79 17.94 11.26
C SER A 11 -4.38 18.53 11.32
N ARG A 12 -3.80 18.69 12.52
CA ARG A 12 -2.43 19.18 12.67
C ARG A 12 -1.40 18.14 12.21
N ALA A 13 -1.58 16.88 12.58
CA ALA A 13 -0.70 15.79 12.16
C ALA A 13 -0.69 15.67 10.62
N GLN A 14 -1.88 15.66 9.99
CA GLN A 14 -2.03 15.68 8.54
C GLN A 14 -1.31 16.87 7.90
N GLY A 15 -1.60 18.10 8.34
CA GLY A 15 -1.01 19.32 7.79
C GLY A 15 0.51 19.45 7.98
N LEU A 16 1.11 18.67 8.90
CA LEU A 16 2.58 18.52 8.99
C LEU A 16 3.11 17.46 8.04
N SER A 17 2.37 16.36 7.87
CA SER A 17 2.80 15.18 7.12
C SER A 17 2.73 15.33 5.60
N ILE A 18 1.77 16.11 5.07
CA ILE A 18 1.49 16.27 3.63
C ILE A 18 2.15 17.51 3.00
N ARG A 19 3.12 18.11 3.70
CA ARG A 19 3.81 19.30 3.19
C ARG A 19 4.68 18.90 2.02
N ASP A 20 4.52 19.62 0.91
CA ASP A 20 5.40 19.44 -0.23
C ASP A 20 6.85 19.73 0.19
N ARG A 21 7.72 18.77 -0.10
CA ARG A 21 9.14 18.83 0.27
C ARG A 21 9.94 19.32 -0.91
N ILE A 22 11.07 19.96 -0.64
CA ILE A 22 11.97 20.42 -1.71
C ILE A 22 12.46 19.20 -2.51
N ILE A 23 12.32 19.27 -3.83
CA ILE A 23 12.83 18.27 -4.77
C ILE A 23 14.26 18.66 -5.12
N ASN A 24 15.22 17.80 -4.77
CA ASN A 24 16.63 18.03 -5.03
C ASN A 24 17.32 16.76 -5.52
N GLY A 25 18.39 16.97 -6.28
CA GLY A 25 19.37 15.97 -6.61
C GLY A 25 18.94 15.01 -7.71
N ASN A 26 19.21 13.74 -7.48
CA ASN A 26 19.23 12.71 -8.51
C ASN A 26 17.85 12.08 -8.74
N MET A 27 16.79 12.88 -8.65
CA MET A 27 15.42 12.47 -8.94
C MET A 27 14.76 13.42 -9.92
N TRP A 28 14.06 12.84 -10.87
CA TRP A 28 13.00 13.51 -11.62
C TRP A 28 11.71 13.38 -10.85
N VAL A 29 10.92 14.45 -10.78
CA VAL A 29 9.55 14.44 -10.30
C VAL A 29 8.71 15.19 -11.31
N SER A 30 7.67 14.54 -11.84
CA SER A 30 6.67 15.17 -12.70
C SER A 30 5.29 14.96 -12.08
N LYS A 31 4.69 16.04 -11.60
CA LYS A 31 3.36 16.05 -10.98
C LYS A 31 2.29 16.04 -12.06
N LEU A 32 1.20 15.33 -11.78
CA LEU A 32 0.03 15.30 -12.65
C LEU A 32 -1.25 15.13 -11.84
N THR A 33 -2.37 15.45 -12.48
CA THR A 33 -3.71 15.14 -12.00
C THR A 33 -4.37 14.24 -13.01
N ILE A 34 -4.72 13.03 -12.58
CA ILE A 34 -5.51 12.08 -13.34
C ILE A 34 -6.96 12.60 -13.34
N PRO A 35 -7.55 12.88 -14.51
CA PRO A 35 -8.91 13.40 -14.57
C PRO A 35 -9.91 12.35 -14.11
N LYS A 36 -11.01 12.81 -13.52
CA LYS A 36 -12.16 11.95 -13.24
C LYS A 36 -12.75 11.43 -14.57
N PRO A 37 -13.06 10.12 -14.71
CA PRO A 37 -13.83 9.61 -15.83
C PRO A 37 -15.26 10.20 -15.84
N PRO A 38 -15.87 10.40 -17.02
CA PRO A 38 -17.25 10.88 -17.11
C PRO A 38 -18.26 9.83 -16.60
N GLU A 39 -17.91 8.55 -16.59
CA GLU A 39 -18.75 7.46 -16.10
C GLU A 39 -18.67 7.28 -14.59
N ASP A 40 -19.77 6.77 -14.00
CA ASP A 40 -19.80 6.31 -12.60
C ASP A 40 -19.44 4.82 -12.45
N ASP A 41 -19.17 4.13 -13.56
CA ASP A 41 -19.12 2.67 -13.63
C ASP A 41 -18.02 2.05 -12.74
N ILE A 42 -16.87 2.73 -12.63
CA ILE A 42 -15.79 2.32 -11.72
C ILE A 42 -16.24 2.25 -10.25
N ARG A 43 -17.13 3.16 -9.81
CA ARG A 43 -17.71 3.10 -8.46
C ARG A 43 -18.62 1.90 -8.31
N GLN A 44 -19.50 1.69 -9.29
CA GLN A 44 -20.46 0.60 -9.26
C GLN A 44 -19.76 -0.76 -9.24
N VAL A 45 -18.70 -0.92 -10.03
CA VAL A 45 -17.87 -2.13 -10.04
C VAL A 45 -17.13 -2.31 -8.71
N LEU A 46 -16.55 -1.24 -8.14
CA LEU A 46 -15.92 -1.32 -6.82
C LEU A 46 -16.92 -1.72 -5.73
N PHE A 47 -18.13 -1.15 -5.72
CA PHE A 47 -19.14 -1.46 -4.71
C PHE A 47 -19.65 -2.90 -4.84
N LYS A 48 -19.80 -3.42 -6.06
CA LYS A 48 -20.08 -4.84 -6.30
C LYS A 48 -18.97 -5.75 -5.78
N ALA A 49 -17.70 -5.37 -5.96
CA ALA A 49 -16.57 -6.12 -5.43
C ALA A 49 -16.53 -6.09 -3.89
N ILE A 50 -16.85 -4.94 -3.27
CA ILE A 50 -16.98 -4.85 -1.81
C ILE A 50 -18.09 -5.78 -1.32
N GLU A 51 -19.29 -5.70 -1.89
CA GLU A 51 -20.41 -6.54 -1.45
C GLU A 51 -20.17 -8.03 -1.72
N GLY A 52 -19.48 -8.39 -2.81
CA GLY A 52 -19.13 -9.78 -3.15
C GLY A 52 -18.14 -10.43 -2.19
N LEU A 53 -17.32 -9.64 -1.48
CA LEU A 53 -16.31 -10.12 -0.53
C LEU A 53 -16.81 -10.21 0.92
N LYS A 54 -18.08 -9.91 1.18
CA LYS A 54 -18.69 -10.04 2.51
C LYS A 54 -18.98 -11.49 2.86
N GLU A 55 -18.98 -11.81 4.16
CA GLU A 55 -19.41 -13.13 4.62
C GLU A 55 -20.93 -13.28 4.45
N LEU A 56 -21.39 -14.53 4.28
CA LEU A 56 -22.81 -14.82 4.17
C LEU A 56 -23.52 -14.42 5.48
N GLY A 57 -24.42 -13.43 5.39
CA GLY A 57 -25.17 -12.91 6.54
C GLY A 57 -24.72 -11.53 7.02
N ASP A 58 -23.60 -11.02 6.52
CA ASP A 58 -23.21 -9.63 6.74
C ASP A 58 -24.23 -8.66 6.12
N ALA A 59 -24.47 -7.54 6.80
CA ALA A 59 -25.34 -6.50 6.28
C ALA A 59 -24.73 -5.82 5.04
N SER A 60 -25.57 -5.47 4.07
CA SER A 60 -25.12 -4.68 2.92
C SER A 60 -24.72 -3.25 3.32
N GLY A 61 -23.81 -2.62 2.57
CA GLY A 61 -23.26 -1.30 2.90
C GLY A 61 -22.25 -1.32 4.07
N GLY A 62 -22.42 -0.44 5.05
CA GLY A 62 -21.46 -0.27 6.17
C GLY A 62 -20.32 0.71 5.87
N TYR A 63 -20.33 1.36 4.72
CA TYR A 63 -19.41 2.41 4.33
C TYR A 63 -20.15 3.56 3.63
N GLN A 64 -19.51 4.72 3.56
CA GLN A 64 -20.02 5.83 2.75
C GLN A 64 -19.51 5.66 1.33
N GLU A 65 -20.41 5.63 0.35
CA GLU A 65 -20.05 5.62 -1.07
C GLU A 65 -19.38 6.93 -1.47
N PRO A 66 -18.06 6.93 -1.76
CA PRO A 66 -17.33 8.16 -2.04
C PRO A 66 -17.54 8.59 -3.50
N ASP A 67 -17.55 9.90 -3.74
CA ASP A 67 -17.52 10.40 -5.10
C ASP A 67 -16.20 10.10 -5.81
N ILE A 68 -16.27 9.92 -7.14
CA ILE A 68 -15.07 9.96 -8.00
C ILE A 68 -14.59 11.40 -8.05
N LEU A 69 -13.30 11.61 -7.80
CA LEU A 69 -12.62 12.88 -7.89
C LEU A 69 -11.35 12.73 -8.75
N PRO A 70 -10.82 13.83 -9.32
CA PRO A 70 -9.49 13.80 -9.92
C PRO A 70 -8.44 13.34 -8.91
N VAL A 71 -7.49 12.50 -9.35
CA VAL A 71 -6.48 11.89 -8.47
C VAL A 71 -5.13 12.56 -8.75
N GLU A 72 -4.56 13.22 -7.74
CA GLU A 72 -3.21 13.75 -7.85
C GLU A 72 -2.17 12.62 -7.74
N ALA A 73 -1.09 12.74 -8.51
CA ALA A 73 0.00 11.78 -8.49
C ALA A 73 1.33 12.45 -8.84
N GLU A 74 2.42 11.70 -8.66
CA GLU A 74 3.77 12.10 -9.03
C GLU A 74 4.49 10.96 -9.77
N TRP A 75 4.92 11.22 -11.00
CA TRP A 75 5.92 10.39 -11.64
C TRP A 75 7.29 10.66 -11.03
N THR A 76 8.00 9.61 -10.65
CA THR A 76 9.37 9.68 -10.12
C THR A 76 10.29 8.81 -10.96
N GLY A 77 11.43 9.37 -11.35
CA GLY A 77 12.51 8.67 -12.06
C GLY A 77 13.88 9.03 -11.51
N TYR A 78 14.90 8.28 -11.90
CA TYR A 78 16.28 8.62 -11.56
C TYR A 78 16.81 9.70 -12.51
N ARG A 79 17.45 10.73 -11.94
CA ARG A 79 18.12 11.80 -12.69
C ARG A 79 19.63 11.59 -12.61
N ALA A 80 20.23 11.08 -13.67
CA ALA A 80 21.63 10.74 -13.76
C ALA A 80 22.50 11.97 -14.00
N GLY A 81 23.80 11.84 -13.69
CA GLY A 81 24.79 12.87 -13.99
C GLY A 81 24.69 14.17 -13.19
N VAL A 82 23.76 14.27 -12.23
CA VAL A 82 23.60 15.44 -11.36
C VAL A 82 24.06 15.16 -9.93
N SER A 83 24.42 16.24 -9.22
CA SER A 83 24.81 16.16 -7.80
C SER A 83 23.58 16.07 -6.91
N ALA A 84 23.70 15.47 -5.73
CA ALA A 84 22.61 15.36 -4.76
C ALA A 84 22.05 16.72 -4.26
N LYS A 85 22.76 17.83 -4.53
CA LYS A 85 22.36 19.20 -4.16
C LYS A 85 21.81 20.00 -5.34
N SER A 86 21.79 19.43 -6.54
CA SER A 86 21.31 20.12 -7.73
C SER A 86 19.82 20.44 -7.57
N PRO A 87 19.38 21.67 -7.88
CA PRO A 87 17.98 22.02 -7.77
C PRO A 87 17.14 21.27 -8.81
N GLU A 88 15.84 21.19 -8.54
CA GLU A 88 14.85 20.78 -9.53
C GLU A 88 14.90 21.69 -10.77
N PRO A 89 14.80 21.14 -11.99
CA PRO A 89 14.74 21.95 -13.20
C PRO A 89 13.47 22.81 -13.27
N ALA A 90 13.64 24.08 -13.60
CA ALA A 90 12.54 25.04 -13.80
C ALA A 90 11.93 24.91 -15.22
N ILE A 91 11.40 23.74 -15.53
CA ILE A 91 10.71 23.40 -16.79
C ILE A 91 9.30 22.88 -16.48
N SER A 92 8.43 22.75 -17.49
CA SER A 92 7.07 22.25 -17.29
C SER A 92 7.04 20.79 -16.85
N GLU A 93 5.96 20.35 -16.19
CA GLU A 93 5.81 18.95 -15.77
C GLU A 93 5.89 17.98 -16.97
N ALA A 94 5.31 18.33 -18.11
CA ALA A 94 5.41 17.53 -19.34
C ALA A 94 6.85 17.40 -19.86
N GLU A 95 7.64 18.48 -19.79
CA GLU A 95 9.08 18.43 -20.13
C GLU A 95 9.86 17.61 -19.09
N LYS A 96 9.57 17.73 -17.79
CA LYS A 96 10.19 16.88 -16.75
C LYS A 96 9.90 15.41 -17.01
N PHE A 97 8.66 15.05 -17.34
CA PHE A 97 8.29 13.68 -17.71
C PHE A 97 9.07 13.22 -18.96
N THR A 98 9.14 14.06 -19.99
CA THR A 98 9.85 13.74 -21.23
C THR A 98 11.35 13.48 -20.99
N GLU A 99 12.02 14.36 -20.23
CA GLU A 99 13.45 14.18 -19.91
C GLU A 99 13.67 12.97 -18.99
N MET A 100 12.78 12.75 -18.02
CA MET A 100 12.81 11.55 -17.19
C MET A 100 12.75 10.28 -18.05
N MET A 101 11.82 10.22 -19.00
CA MET A 101 11.63 9.05 -19.87
C MET A 101 12.83 8.76 -20.79
N ARG A 102 13.68 9.76 -21.08
CA ARG A 102 14.94 9.53 -21.81
C ARG A 102 15.98 8.76 -20.99
N GLU A 103 15.86 8.76 -19.67
CA GLU A 103 16.76 8.05 -18.75
C GLU A 103 16.22 6.69 -18.29
N VAL A 104 14.92 6.45 -18.47
CA VAL A 104 14.28 5.16 -18.19
C VAL A 104 14.75 4.13 -19.22
N THR A 105 15.27 3.00 -18.74
CA THR A 105 15.83 1.93 -19.62
C THR A 105 15.23 0.55 -19.33
N SER A 106 14.26 0.47 -18.43
CA SER A 106 13.43 -0.70 -18.16
C SER A 106 11.96 -0.33 -18.32
N GLU A 107 11.15 -1.27 -18.79
CA GLU A 107 9.70 -1.11 -18.94
C GLU A 107 8.95 -1.12 -17.59
N VAL A 108 9.65 -1.47 -16.49
CA VAL A 108 9.08 -1.53 -15.14
C VAL A 108 8.41 -0.20 -14.77
N THR A 109 7.12 -0.28 -14.47
CA THR A 109 6.33 0.79 -13.85
C THR A 109 5.89 0.35 -12.47
N VAL A 110 6.37 1.04 -11.43
CA VAL A 110 5.90 0.82 -10.07
C VAL A 110 4.72 1.75 -9.81
N LEU A 111 3.54 1.21 -9.58
CA LEU A 111 2.41 1.98 -9.05
C LEU A 111 2.52 1.98 -7.53
N TYR A 112 2.91 3.12 -6.95
CA TYR A 112 3.32 3.23 -5.56
C TYR A 112 2.21 3.81 -4.67
N PHE A 113 1.90 3.11 -3.57
CA PHE A 113 0.99 3.56 -2.53
C PHE A 113 1.78 3.80 -1.24
N HIS A 114 1.72 5.02 -0.71
CA HIS A 114 2.50 5.40 0.45
C HIS A 114 1.95 4.82 1.76
N GLY A 115 2.80 4.70 2.78
CA GLY A 115 2.36 4.39 4.15
C GLY A 115 1.70 5.58 4.86
N GLY A 116 1.54 5.47 6.19
CA GLY A 116 0.97 6.55 7.02
C GLY A 116 -0.42 6.25 7.60
N GLY A 117 -0.75 4.97 7.80
CA GLY A 117 -1.99 4.56 8.48
C GLY A 117 -3.28 4.99 7.76
N LEU A 118 -3.20 5.31 6.45
CA LEU A 118 -4.31 5.83 5.62
C LEU A 118 -4.83 7.22 6.05
N TYR A 119 -4.15 7.88 6.99
CA TYR A 119 -4.53 9.22 7.47
C TYR A 119 -3.38 10.23 7.47
N LEU A 120 -2.14 9.83 7.16
CA LEU A 120 -0.95 10.68 7.11
C LEU A 120 -0.19 10.48 5.81
N LEU A 121 0.78 11.37 5.60
CA LEU A 121 1.79 11.29 4.55
C LEU A 121 1.19 11.42 3.15
N ASP A 122 2.08 11.46 2.16
CA ASP A 122 1.75 11.67 0.76
C ASP A 122 2.89 11.19 -0.15
N PRO A 123 2.78 11.33 -1.49
CA PRO A 123 3.90 11.07 -2.39
C PRO A 123 5.17 11.85 -2.05
N ALA A 124 5.06 13.11 -1.60
CA ALA A 124 6.21 13.97 -1.31
C ALA A 124 7.07 13.41 -0.17
N SER A 125 6.47 12.77 0.84
CA SER A 125 7.23 12.12 1.90
C SER A 125 7.95 10.83 1.46
N HIS A 126 7.52 10.19 0.37
CA HIS A 126 8.04 8.92 -0.13
C HIS A 126 8.96 9.04 -1.36
N ARG A 127 9.16 10.25 -1.91
CA ARG A 127 10.10 10.52 -3.02
C ARG A 127 11.47 9.86 -2.86
N PRO A 128 12.14 9.85 -1.69
CA PRO A 128 13.43 9.17 -1.56
C PRO A 128 13.36 7.66 -1.85
N ALA A 129 12.28 7.00 -1.42
CA ALA A 129 12.09 5.57 -1.64
C ALA A 129 11.73 5.28 -3.10
N THR A 130 10.81 6.05 -3.69
CA THR A 130 10.40 5.85 -5.09
C THR A 130 11.52 6.23 -6.07
N ALA A 131 12.35 7.23 -5.75
CA ALA A 131 13.56 7.52 -6.50
C ALA A 131 14.60 6.39 -6.39
N MET A 132 14.72 5.75 -5.22
CA MET A 132 15.59 4.59 -5.04
C MET A 132 15.09 3.39 -5.87
N LEU A 133 13.79 3.09 -5.83
CA LEU A 133 13.18 2.04 -6.63
C LEU A 133 13.37 2.31 -8.12
N ALA A 134 13.03 3.50 -8.61
CA ALA A 134 13.22 3.89 -10.01
C ALA A 134 14.68 3.73 -10.46
N ARG A 135 15.65 4.13 -9.62
CA ARG A 135 17.08 3.97 -9.89
C ARG A 135 17.50 2.50 -10.00
N LEU A 136 17.05 1.67 -9.06
CA LEU A 136 17.49 0.26 -8.98
C LEU A 136 16.80 -0.63 -10.01
N THR A 137 15.52 -0.37 -10.31
CA THR A 137 14.80 -1.07 -11.39
C THR A 137 15.24 -0.57 -12.77
N LYS A 138 15.74 0.68 -12.84
CA LYS A 138 15.92 1.48 -14.07
C LYS A 138 14.60 1.81 -14.77
N GLY A 139 13.50 1.66 -14.04
CA GLY A 139 12.15 1.97 -14.46
C GLY A 139 11.69 3.33 -13.93
N ARG A 140 10.39 3.42 -13.67
CA ARG A 140 9.71 4.63 -13.18
C ARG A 140 8.69 4.28 -12.11
N CYS A 141 8.36 5.22 -11.23
CA CYS A 141 7.30 5.07 -10.24
C CYS A 141 6.19 6.10 -10.49
N LEU A 142 4.94 5.70 -10.38
CA LEU A 142 3.79 6.59 -10.27
C LEU A 142 3.26 6.52 -8.84
N SER A 143 3.47 7.57 -8.06
CA SER A 143 3.06 7.64 -6.64
C SER A 143 1.72 8.33 -6.50
N ILE A 144 0.74 7.68 -5.89
CA ILE A 144 -0.64 8.18 -5.82
C ILE A 144 -0.88 8.97 -4.54
N ARG A 145 -1.42 10.18 -4.66
CA ARG A 145 -1.92 10.97 -3.53
C ARG A 145 -3.39 10.61 -3.28
N TYR A 146 -3.61 9.39 -2.80
CA TYR A 146 -4.94 8.90 -2.50
C TYR A 146 -5.56 9.68 -1.33
N ARG A 147 -6.90 9.75 -1.29
CA ARG A 147 -7.61 10.47 -0.23
C ARG A 147 -7.40 9.83 1.14
N LEU A 148 -7.17 10.69 2.13
CA LEU A 148 -6.91 10.28 3.51
C LEU A 148 -8.19 10.25 4.35
N ALA A 149 -8.25 9.27 5.25
CA ALA A 149 -9.16 9.24 6.38
C ALA A 149 -8.75 10.28 7.44
N PRO A 150 -9.64 10.67 8.37
CA PRO A 150 -11.04 10.25 8.53
C PRO A 150 -12.04 10.96 7.60
N GLN A 151 -11.61 12.03 6.91
CA GLN A 151 -12.45 12.82 6.00
C GLN A 151 -12.97 11.99 4.84
N ASN A 152 -12.16 11.05 4.36
CA ASN A 152 -12.50 10.13 3.29
C ASN A 152 -12.21 8.70 3.78
N PRO A 153 -13.14 8.06 4.51
CA PRO A 153 -12.97 6.68 4.96
C PRO A 153 -12.91 5.70 3.79
N PHE A 154 -12.63 4.43 4.11
CA PHE A 154 -12.90 3.31 3.21
C PHE A 154 -14.30 3.47 2.55
N PRO A 155 -14.42 3.28 1.22
CA PRO A 155 -13.41 2.83 0.26
C PRO A 155 -12.74 3.96 -0.57
N ALA A 156 -12.69 5.21 -0.11
CA ALA A 156 -12.26 6.35 -0.93
C ALA A 156 -10.84 6.21 -1.51
N ALA A 157 -9.86 5.84 -0.68
CA ALA A 157 -8.48 5.61 -1.14
C ALA A 157 -8.41 4.47 -2.18
N LEU A 158 -9.22 3.42 -2.01
CA LEU A 158 -9.27 2.27 -2.91
C LEU A 158 -9.85 2.64 -4.28
N LEU A 159 -10.86 3.52 -4.30
CA LEU A 159 -11.41 4.09 -5.54
C LEU A 159 -10.36 4.93 -6.30
N ASP A 160 -9.56 5.72 -5.56
CA ASP A 160 -8.54 6.57 -6.17
C ASP A 160 -7.43 5.74 -6.83
N ILE A 161 -6.95 4.69 -6.17
CA ILE A 161 -5.90 3.83 -6.72
C ILE A 161 -6.39 2.92 -7.84
N LEU A 162 -7.67 2.49 -7.82
CA LEU A 162 -8.28 1.79 -8.95
C LEU A 162 -8.38 2.71 -10.18
N SER A 163 -8.78 3.97 -9.98
CA SER A 163 -8.81 4.98 -11.03
C SER A 163 -7.42 5.23 -11.61
N ALA A 164 -6.40 5.29 -10.75
CA ALA A 164 -5.01 5.46 -11.16
C ALA A 164 -4.50 4.25 -11.96
N TYR A 165 -4.84 3.02 -11.56
CA TYR A 165 -4.48 1.82 -12.28
C TYR A 165 -5.12 1.76 -13.67
N LEU A 166 -6.43 2.05 -13.77
CA LEU A 166 -7.12 2.14 -15.07
C LEU A 166 -6.55 3.25 -15.95
N SER A 167 -6.10 4.36 -15.35
CA SER A 167 -5.44 5.44 -16.11
C SER A 167 -4.07 5.03 -16.65
N LEU A 168 -3.33 4.16 -15.96
CA LEU A 168 -2.09 3.58 -16.48
C LEU A 168 -2.35 2.66 -17.68
N LEU A 169 -3.34 1.78 -17.55
CA LEU A 169 -3.71 0.81 -18.59
C LEU A 169 -4.34 1.47 -19.80
N TYR A 170 -5.23 2.44 -19.56
CA TYR A 170 -6.11 3.05 -20.55
C TYR A 170 -6.12 4.59 -20.38
N PRO A 171 -4.98 5.27 -20.56
CA PRO A 171 -4.91 6.71 -20.42
C PRO A 171 -5.81 7.43 -21.43
N PRO A 172 -6.37 8.60 -21.06
CA PRO A 172 -7.04 9.46 -22.03
C PRO A 172 -6.05 9.99 -23.09
N PRO A 173 -6.52 10.45 -24.26
CA PRO A 173 -5.65 10.87 -25.37
C PRO A 173 -4.64 11.98 -25.05
N ASP A 174 -4.94 12.81 -24.04
CA ASP A 174 -4.12 13.94 -23.60
C ASP A 174 -3.23 13.62 -22.38
N ALA A 175 -3.19 12.36 -21.94
CA ALA A 175 -2.33 11.95 -20.84
C ALA A 175 -0.85 12.12 -21.17
N LEU A 176 -0.04 12.36 -20.12
CA LEU A 176 1.42 12.49 -20.25
C LEU A 176 2.11 11.20 -20.73
N HIS A 177 1.47 10.05 -20.56
CA HIS A 177 2.05 8.74 -20.86
C HIS A 177 1.16 7.93 -21.81
N THR A 178 1.77 6.98 -22.50
CA THR A 178 1.08 5.98 -23.31
C THR A 178 0.54 4.84 -22.43
N PRO A 179 -0.41 4.02 -22.93
CA PRO A 179 -0.84 2.81 -22.23
C PRO A 179 0.33 1.98 -21.72
N VAL A 180 0.29 1.58 -20.45
CA VAL A 180 1.27 0.70 -19.82
C VAL A 180 0.63 -0.69 -19.70
N PRO A 181 1.18 -1.74 -20.34
CA PRO A 181 0.65 -3.09 -20.19
C PRO A 181 0.69 -3.56 -18.73
N SER A 182 -0.30 -4.35 -18.30
CA SER A 182 -0.41 -4.77 -16.89
C SER A 182 0.75 -5.64 -16.43
N ASP A 183 1.33 -6.43 -17.33
CA ASP A 183 2.55 -7.24 -17.11
C ASP A 183 3.84 -6.39 -16.95
N ARG A 184 3.74 -5.06 -17.07
CA ARG A 184 4.81 -4.09 -16.78
C ARG A 184 4.56 -3.28 -15.52
N ILE A 185 3.42 -3.49 -14.85
CA ILE A 185 3.03 -2.75 -13.65
C ILE A 185 3.22 -3.64 -12.42
N VAL A 186 3.91 -3.14 -11.40
CA VAL A 186 3.96 -3.78 -10.07
C VAL A 186 3.36 -2.82 -9.06
N PHE A 187 2.42 -3.29 -8.25
CA PHE A 187 1.93 -2.50 -7.12
C PHE A 187 2.96 -2.58 -6.00
N ALA A 188 3.42 -1.44 -5.51
CA ALA A 188 4.33 -1.42 -4.38
C ALA A 188 3.84 -0.43 -3.33
N GLY A 189 4.10 -0.75 -2.07
CA GLY A 189 3.72 0.13 -0.99
C GLY A 189 4.26 -0.36 0.34
N ASP A 190 4.27 0.55 1.30
CA ASP A 190 4.74 0.31 2.64
C ASP A 190 3.60 0.49 3.65
N SER A 191 3.56 -0.31 4.73
CA SER A 191 2.57 -0.10 5.80
C SER A 191 1.13 -0.12 5.26
N ALA A 192 0.36 0.93 5.55
CA ALA A 192 -0.94 1.22 4.94
C ALA A 192 -0.97 1.22 3.40
N GLY A 193 0.11 1.57 2.73
CA GLY A 193 0.22 1.44 1.27
C GLY A 193 0.35 -0.02 0.82
N GLY A 194 0.95 -0.86 1.67
CA GLY A 194 0.91 -2.32 1.54
C GLY A 194 -0.51 -2.85 1.63
N ASN A 195 -1.30 -2.39 2.61
CA ASN A 195 -2.74 -2.70 2.70
C ASN A 195 -3.45 -2.44 1.36
N LEU A 196 -3.26 -1.24 0.81
CA LEU A 196 -3.86 -0.84 -0.47
C LEU A 196 -3.42 -1.72 -1.65
N CYS A 197 -2.18 -2.23 -1.67
CA CYS A 197 -1.74 -3.19 -2.68
C CYS A 197 -2.57 -4.48 -2.63
N PHE A 198 -2.72 -5.05 -1.44
CA PHE A 198 -3.48 -6.29 -1.23
C PHE A 198 -4.98 -6.08 -1.46
N SER A 199 -5.56 -4.97 -0.99
CA SER A 199 -6.96 -4.64 -1.20
C SER A 199 -7.28 -4.39 -2.67
N LEU A 200 -6.43 -3.65 -3.40
CA LEU A 200 -6.63 -3.45 -4.85
C LEU A 200 -6.50 -4.78 -5.61
N LEU A 201 -5.54 -5.64 -5.25
CA LEU A 201 -5.43 -6.98 -5.82
C LEU A 201 -6.71 -7.80 -5.60
N GLN A 202 -7.26 -7.79 -4.39
CA GLN A 202 -8.54 -8.47 -4.10
C GLN A 202 -9.72 -7.90 -4.87
N VAL A 203 -9.79 -6.56 -5.06
CA VAL A 203 -10.80 -5.95 -5.94
C VAL A 203 -10.68 -6.49 -7.36
N ILE A 204 -9.47 -6.55 -7.93
CA ILE A 204 -9.26 -7.03 -9.30
C ILE A 204 -9.65 -8.51 -9.43
N LEU A 205 -9.25 -9.36 -8.48
CA LEU A 205 -9.63 -10.76 -8.46
C LEU A 205 -11.16 -10.93 -8.39
N GLU A 206 -11.82 -10.13 -7.55
CA GLU A 206 -13.27 -10.21 -7.42
C GLU A 206 -14.01 -9.72 -8.68
N ILE A 207 -13.52 -8.66 -9.32
CA ILE A 207 -14.01 -8.21 -10.64
C ILE A 207 -13.91 -9.34 -11.66
N GLN A 208 -12.79 -10.05 -11.71
CA GLN A 208 -12.59 -11.16 -12.64
C GLN A 208 -13.49 -12.37 -12.33
N ARG A 209 -13.63 -12.76 -11.05
CA ARG A 209 -14.53 -13.85 -10.64
C ARG A 209 -15.99 -13.57 -11.00
N GLN A 210 -16.41 -12.31 -10.86
CA GLN A 210 -17.75 -11.87 -11.22
C GLN A 210 -17.91 -11.55 -12.73
N ALA A 211 -16.85 -11.72 -13.53
CA ALA A 211 -16.81 -11.38 -14.96
C ALA A 211 -17.28 -9.94 -15.25
N LEU A 212 -16.89 -9.00 -14.38
CA LEU A 212 -17.23 -7.59 -14.50
C LEU A 212 -16.25 -6.86 -15.42
N PHE A 213 -16.78 -5.86 -16.12
CA PHE A 213 -16.03 -4.91 -16.94
C PHE A 213 -16.28 -3.49 -16.41
N VAL A 214 -15.32 -2.59 -16.65
CA VAL A 214 -15.46 -1.16 -16.33
C VAL A 214 -15.58 -0.37 -17.62
N THR A 215 -16.65 0.41 -17.74
CA THR A 215 -16.78 1.44 -18.76
C THR A 215 -15.82 2.58 -18.43
N TRP A 216 -14.83 2.78 -19.27
CA TRP A 216 -13.78 3.76 -19.08
C TRP A 216 -13.60 4.59 -20.35
N HIS A 217 -13.98 5.87 -20.30
CA HIS A 217 -14.01 6.78 -21.45
C HIS A 217 -14.80 6.21 -22.65
N GLY A 218 -16.01 5.73 -22.37
CA GLY A 218 -16.98 5.22 -23.33
C GLY A 218 -16.71 3.80 -23.84
N ILE A 219 -15.68 3.12 -23.33
CA ILE A 219 -15.26 1.79 -23.80
C ILE A 219 -15.29 0.81 -22.63
N GLN A 220 -15.85 -0.38 -22.85
CA GLN A 220 -15.77 -1.49 -21.89
C GLN A 220 -14.32 -1.98 -21.79
N ARG A 221 -13.78 -1.99 -20.57
CA ARG A 221 -12.41 -2.41 -20.26
C ARG A 221 -12.41 -3.54 -19.25
N GLU A 222 -11.50 -4.47 -19.46
CA GLU A 222 -11.11 -5.43 -18.45
C GLU A 222 -10.27 -4.75 -17.38
N VAL A 223 -10.17 -5.37 -16.21
CA VAL A 223 -9.22 -4.99 -15.17
C VAL A 223 -8.24 -6.16 -15.00
N PRO A 224 -7.13 -6.19 -15.76
CA PRO A 224 -6.16 -7.27 -15.66
C PRO A 224 -5.34 -7.18 -14.36
N LEU A 225 -4.77 -8.30 -13.93
CA LEU A 225 -3.83 -8.33 -12.81
C LEU A 225 -2.51 -7.62 -13.16
N PRO A 226 -1.85 -6.97 -12.19
CA PRO A 226 -0.48 -6.47 -12.38
C PRO A 226 0.51 -7.64 -12.50
N ALA A 227 1.75 -7.35 -12.89
CA ALA A 227 2.85 -8.32 -12.92
C ALA A 227 3.15 -8.93 -11.53
N GLY A 228 2.82 -8.21 -10.47
CA GLY A 228 2.98 -8.65 -9.09
C GLY A 228 2.65 -7.54 -8.10
N ILE A 229 2.69 -7.87 -6.81
CA ILE A 229 2.72 -6.89 -5.73
C ILE A 229 4.01 -7.06 -4.91
N ALA A 230 4.62 -5.95 -4.50
CA ALA A 230 5.86 -5.95 -3.74
C ALA A 230 5.77 -4.95 -2.60
N THR A 231 5.59 -5.44 -1.38
CA THR A 231 5.26 -4.64 -0.20
C THR A 231 6.34 -4.66 0.87
N SER A 232 6.41 -3.59 1.65
CA SER A 232 7.20 -3.51 2.87
C SER A 232 6.30 -3.35 4.08
N SER A 233 6.45 -4.20 5.09
CA SER A 233 5.73 -4.12 6.36
C SER A 233 4.23 -3.89 6.15
N PRO A 234 3.54 -4.64 5.27
CA PRO A 234 2.16 -4.32 4.90
C PRO A 234 1.24 -4.39 6.13
N TRP A 235 0.31 -3.46 6.25
CA TRP A 235 -0.68 -3.48 7.33
C TRP A 235 -1.91 -4.29 6.91
N LEU A 236 -2.09 -5.52 7.39
CA LEU A 236 -3.05 -6.49 6.87
C LEU A 236 -4.23 -6.80 7.83
N ASP A 237 -4.09 -6.46 9.11
CA ASP A 237 -5.09 -6.48 10.18
C ASP A 237 -5.24 -5.06 10.77
N VAL A 238 -6.29 -4.33 10.35
CA VAL A 238 -6.50 -2.96 10.86
C VAL A 238 -6.92 -2.90 12.32
N THR A 239 -7.30 -4.03 12.91
CA THR A 239 -7.71 -4.10 14.32
C THR A 239 -6.49 -4.08 15.27
N GLY A 240 -5.31 -4.45 14.76
CA GLY A 240 -4.09 -4.60 15.55
C GLY A 240 -4.29 -5.64 16.66
N SER A 241 -4.78 -6.82 16.30
CA SER A 241 -5.12 -7.90 17.23
C SER A 241 -4.00 -8.91 17.45
N ALA A 242 -3.03 -8.97 16.53
CA ALA A 242 -1.93 -9.92 16.58
C ALA A 242 -1.01 -9.71 17.81
N PRO A 243 -0.46 -10.78 18.43
CA PRO A 243 0.38 -10.66 19.64
C PRO A 243 1.61 -9.75 19.50
N SER A 244 2.23 -9.69 18.32
CA SER A 244 3.36 -8.80 18.00
C SER A 244 3.06 -7.33 18.29
N TYR A 245 1.81 -6.87 18.16
CA TYR A 245 1.41 -5.49 18.48
C TYR A 245 1.75 -5.10 19.92
N GLN A 246 1.65 -6.05 20.85
CA GLN A 246 1.98 -5.82 22.26
C GLN A 246 3.42 -6.26 22.58
N ALA A 247 3.86 -7.39 22.04
CA ALA A 247 5.18 -7.95 22.34
C ALA A 247 6.33 -7.08 21.81
N ASN A 248 6.17 -6.50 20.62
CA ASN A 248 7.21 -5.69 19.95
C ASN A 248 7.07 -4.20 20.21
N ARG A 249 6.02 -3.77 20.93
CA ARG A 249 5.73 -2.35 21.23
C ARG A 249 6.90 -1.56 21.78
N ALA A 250 7.74 -2.17 22.62
CA ALA A 250 8.88 -1.49 23.23
C ALA A 250 10.05 -1.24 22.26
N TYR A 251 10.05 -1.92 21.12
CA TYR A 251 11.15 -1.96 20.16
C TYR A 251 10.83 -1.26 18.83
N ASP A 252 9.64 -0.68 18.73
CA ASP A 252 9.14 -0.02 17.53
C ASP A 252 8.71 1.43 17.82
N TYR A 253 8.65 2.26 16.78
CA TYR A 253 8.21 3.65 16.86
C TYR A 253 6.73 3.84 16.52
N LEU A 254 6.04 2.80 16.02
CA LEU A 254 4.62 2.92 15.73
C LEU A 254 3.79 3.23 16.99
N PRO A 255 2.89 4.22 16.93
CA PRO A 255 2.01 4.53 18.04
C PRO A 255 0.93 3.47 18.18
N THR A 256 0.82 2.88 19.37
CA THR A 256 -0.19 1.84 19.69
C THR A 256 -1.49 2.40 20.29
N HIS A 257 -1.57 3.71 20.52
CA HIS A 257 -2.76 4.38 21.07
C HIS A 257 -3.31 5.41 20.09
N LEU A 258 -3.94 4.94 19.02
CA LEU A 258 -4.59 5.77 18.00
C LEU A 258 -5.98 6.27 18.43
N SER A 259 -6.38 6.12 19.70
CA SER A 259 -7.71 6.51 20.19
C SER A 259 -7.73 7.86 20.91
N ASN A 260 -6.58 8.44 21.26
CA ASN A 260 -6.49 9.61 22.14
C ASN A 260 -6.10 10.91 21.39
N PHE A 261 -6.72 11.16 20.25
CA PHE A 261 -6.51 12.41 19.51
C PHE A 261 -7.38 13.54 20.10
N PRO A 262 -6.84 14.76 20.34
CA PRO A 262 -7.65 15.89 20.71
C PRO A 262 -8.62 16.26 19.58
N ALA A 263 -9.80 16.76 19.95
CA ALA A 263 -10.84 17.11 19.00
C ALA A 263 -10.39 18.20 18.00
N CYS A 264 -10.81 18.06 16.75
CA CYS A 264 -10.61 19.00 15.66
C CYS A 264 -11.68 18.81 14.58
N ALA A 265 -11.65 19.62 13.52
CA ALA A 265 -12.63 19.53 12.44
C ALA A 265 -12.68 18.15 11.74
N ALA A 266 -11.61 17.36 11.82
CA ALA A 266 -11.54 16.03 11.22
C ALA A 266 -11.92 14.89 12.19
N TRP A 267 -11.79 15.07 13.50
CA TRP A 267 -11.94 13.97 14.48
C TRP A 267 -12.34 14.48 15.87
N PRO A 268 -13.25 13.80 16.59
CA PRO A 268 -14.07 12.66 16.14
C PRO A 268 -15.06 13.08 15.05
N THR A 269 -15.50 12.11 14.23
CA THR A 269 -16.51 12.35 13.21
C THR A 269 -17.91 12.51 13.83
N GLN A 270 -18.84 13.06 13.06
CA GLN A 270 -20.27 13.08 13.39
C GLN A 270 -21.05 12.43 12.24
N PRO A 271 -21.70 11.27 12.44
CA PRO A 271 -21.73 10.46 13.66
C PRO A 271 -20.34 9.89 14.05
N PRO A 272 -20.14 9.51 15.33
CA PRO A 272 -18.87 8.98 15.79
C PRO A 272 -18.54 7.64 15.12
N ARG A 273 -17.25 7.44 14.84
CA ARG A 273 -16.69 6.22 14.26
C ARG A 273 -15.60 5.68 15.20
N PRO A 274 -15.52 4.35 15.44
CA PRO A 274 -14.51 3.79 16.35
C PRO A 274 -13.08 3.81 15.79
N HIS A 275 -12.92 3.91 14.47
CA HIS A 275 -11.63 3.82 13.79
C HIS A 275 -11.49 4.91 12.74
N LEU A 276 -10.30 5.50 12.56
CA LEU A 276 -10.13 6.61 11.60
C LEU A 276 -10.55 6.20 10.19
N TYR A 277 -10.10 5.02 9.75
CA TYR A 277 -10.21 4.57 8.36
C TYR A 277 -11.61 4.06 7.97
N THR A 278 -12.33 3.38 8.86
CA THR A 278 -13.56 2.69 8.47
C THR A 278 -14.54 2.52 9.63
N ASN A 279 -15.79 2.22 9.31
CA ASN A 279 -16.79 1.89 10.32
C ASN A 279 -16.55 0.49 10.90
N GLU A 280 -17.10 0.25 12.08
CA GLU A 280 -16.93 -1.00 12.84
C GLU A 280 -17.26 -2.26 12.03
N SER A 281 -18.40 -2.24 11.33
CA SER A 281 -18.90 -3.36 10.54
C SER A 281 -17.98 -3.76 9.39
N MET A 282 -16.99 -2.93 9.05
CA MET A 282 -16.05 -3.16 7.96
C MET A 282 -14.65 -3.53 8.44
N LEU A 283 -14.38 -3.58 9.75
CA LEU A 283 -13.03 -3.82 10.27
C LEU A 283 -12.47 -5.21 9.89
N LEU A 284 -13.34 -6.20 9.74
CA LEU A 284 -12.97 -7.57 9.31
C LEU A 284 -13.14 -7.78 7.80
N HIS A 285 -13.64 -6.79 7.07
CA HIS A 285 -13.88 -6.91 5.64
C HIS A 285 -12.55 -7.17 4.90
N PRO A 286 -12.47 -8.12 3.95
CA PRO A 286 -11.21 -8.45 3.26
C PRO A 286 -10.52 -7.30 2.52
N LEU A 287 -11.27 -6.26 2.11
CA LEU A 287 -10.70 -5.05 1.50
C LEU A 287 -10.24 -3.98 2.51
N VAL A 288 -10.52 -4.18 3.80
CA VAL A 288 -10.04 -3.35 4.90
C VAL A 288 -8.90 -4.08 5.63
N SER A 289 -9.10 -5.35 5.97
CA SER A 289 -8.10 -6.23 6.58
C SER A 289 -7.83 -7.42 5.65
N PRO A 290 -6.93 -7.29 4.67
CA PRO A 290 -6.67 -8.36 3.68
C PRO A 290 -6.25 -9.71 4.24
N ILE A 291 -5.80 -9.77 5.50
CA ILE A 291 -5.53 -11.03 6.20
C ILE A 291 -6.76 -11.97 6.24
N THR A 292 -7.98 -11.41 6.20
CA THR A 292 -9.25 -12.15 6.26
C THR A 292 -9.72 -12.67 4.90
N ALA A 293 -9.04 -12.36 3.81
CA ALA A 293 -9.43 -12.82 2.48
C ALA A 293 -9.30 -14.34 2.35
N ASN A 294 -10.39 -15.02 1.99
CA ASN A 294 -10.47 -16.49 1.93
C ASN A 294 -9.96 -17.11 0.63
N SER A 295 -9.83 -16.31 -0.45
CA SER A 295 -9.38 -16.81 -1.75
C SER A 295 -8.38 -15.87 -2.41
N TRP A 296 -7.28 -16.48 -2.86
CA TRP A 296 -6.19 -15.86 -3.61
C TRP A 296 -5.90 -16.64 -4.90
N GLN A 297 -6.87 -17.43 -5.37
CA GLN A 297 -6.73 -18.20 -6.62
C GLN A 297 -6.38 -17.27 -7.78
N GLU A 298 -5.47 -17.75 -8.64
CA GLU A 298 -5.01 -17.05 -9.85
C GLU A 298 -4.33 -15.69 -9.60
N CYS A 299 -3.93 -15.37 -8.37
CA CYS A 299 -3.26 -14.11 -8.09
C CYS A 299 -1.84 -14.06 -8.66
N CYS A 300 -1.37 -12.84 -8.92
CA CYS A 300 0.00 -12.57 -9.34
C CYS A 300 1.02 -12.87 -8.21
N PRO A 301 2.31 -13.01 -8.51
CA PRO A 301 3.35 -13.17 -7.49
C PRO A 301 3.35 -12.05 -6.43
N ILE A 302 3.71 -12.41 -5.20
CA ILE A 302 3.67 -11.53 -4.03
C ILE A 302 5.03 -11.49 -3.35
N TYR A 303 5.56 -10.29 -3.13
CA TYR A 303 6.73 -10.05 -2.29
C TYR A 303 6.32 -9.32 -1.01
N ILE A 304 6.70 -9.88 0.13
CA ILE A 304 6.51 -9.29 1.46
C ILE A 304 7.87 -9.23 2.12
N GLN A 305 8.29 -8.04 2.54
CA GLN A 305 9.42 -7.89 3.45
C GLN A 305 8.98 -7.19 4.71
N THR A 306 9.49 -7.58 5.87
CA THR A 306 9.07 -7.03 7.16
C THR A 306 10.22 -6.98 8.15
N GLY A 307 10.13 -6.10 9.15
CA GLY A 307 11.03 -6.12 10.30
C GLY A 307 10.59 -7.14 11.35
N LYS A 308 11.29 -7.15 12.48
CA LYS A 308 10.77 -7.74 13.73
C LYS A 308 10.08 -6.65 14.54
N GLU A 309 8.89 -6.31 14.08
CA GLU A 309 8.13 -5.08 14.32
C GLU A 309 6.70 -5.38 14.81
N LEU A 310 5.85 -4.36 14.99
CA LEU A 310 4.46 -4.60 15.43
C LEU A 310 3.66 -5.48 14.47
N LEU A 311 3.91 -5.38 13.16
CA LEU A 311 3.15 -6.06 12.11
C LEU A 311 3.72 -7.46 11.75
N SER A 312 4.73 -7.95 12.47
CA SER A 312 5.41 -9.20 12.08
C SER A 312 4.49 -10.43 12.07
N ASP A 313 3.60 -10.58 13.06
CA ASP A 313 2.74 -11.77 13.14
C ASP A 313 1.71 -11.82 12.01
N GLU A 314 1.16 -10.66 11.61
CA GLU A 314 0.22 -10.59 10.48
C GLU A 314 0.93 -10.80 9.14
N ASP A 315 2.16 -10.30 8.99
CA ASP A 315 2.98 -10.47 7.78
C ASP A 315 3.42 -11.93 7.59
N THR A 316 3.92 -12.55 8.66
CA THR A 316 4.34 -13.97 8.65
C THR A 316 3.15 -14.90 8.38
N PHE A 317 2.02 -14.68 9.06
CA PHE A 317 0.80 -15.45 8.84
C PHE A 317 0.29 -15.30 7.41
N SER A 318 0.24 -14.07 6.89
CA SER A 318 -0.26 -13.82 5.55
C SER A 318 0.63 -14.46 4.49
N ALA A 319 1.96 -14.35 4.62
CA ALA A 319 2.92 -15.02 3.72
C ALA A 319 2.73 -16.54 3.72
N MET A 320 2.57 -17.15 4.89
CA MET A 320 2.31 -18.58 5.04
C MET A 320 0.98 -19.00 4.41
N LYS A 321 -0.11 -18.28 4.72
CA LYS A 321 -1.45 -18.54 4.20
C LYS A 321 -1.46 -18.50 2.68
N LEU A 322 -0.87 -17.47 2.08
CA LEU A 322 -0.76 -17.31 0.62
C LEU A 322 0.03 -18.46 -0.01
N ALA A 323 1.17 -18.83 0.57
CA ALA A 323 1.97 -19.94 0.06
C ALA A 323 1.23 -21.28 0.14
N ASN A 324 0.49 -21.52 1.22
CA ASN A 324 -0.34 -22.72 1.39
C ASN A 324 -1.55 -22.75 0.43
N LEU A 325 -1.97 -21.59 -0.09
CA LEU A 325 -2.95 -21.47 -1.18
C LEU A 325 -2.33 -21.60 -2.58
N GLY A 326 -1.03 -21.89 -2.68
CA GLY A 326 -0.33 -22.08 -3.96
C GLY A 326 0.14 -20.78 -4.63
N VAL A 327 0.09 -19.64 -3.94
CA VAL A 327 0.60 -18.36 -4.44
C VAL A 327 2.12 -18.37 -4.46
N THR A 328 2.73 -17.79 -5.50
CA THR A 328 4.18 -17.56 -5.52
C THR A 328 4.53 -16.41 -4.57
N VAL A 329 5.02 -16.75 -3.38
CA VAL A 329 5.36 -15.80 -2.33
C VAL A 329 6.87 -15.77 -2.07
N ILE A 330 7.44 -14.56 -2.08
CA ILE A 330 8.80 -14.30 -1.64
C ILE A 330 8.72 -13.47 -0.36
N TYR A 331 9.19 -14.03 0.74
CA TYR A 331 9.14 -13.45 2.07
C TYR A 331 10.55 -13.17 2.62
N GLU A 332 10.78 -11.96 3.14
CA GLU A 332 12.01 -11.57 3.83
C GLU A 332 11.71 -10.93 5.20
N GLU A 333 12.21 -11.52 6.28
CA GLU A 333 12.15 -10.93 7.63
C GLU A 333 13.51 -10.37 8.03
N TYR A 334 13.58 -9.14 8.53
CA TYR A 334 14.80 -8.52 9.02
C TYR A 334 14.85 -8.53 10.54
N GLU A 335 15.81 -9.28 11.09
CA GLU A 335 15.98 -9.42 12.54
C GLU A 335 16.26 -8.07 13.21
N SER A 336 15.55 -7.79 14.30
CA SER A 336 15.73 -6.58 15.13
C SER A 336 15.52 -5.26 14.39
N MET A 337 14.84 -5.27 13.25
CA MET A 337 14.48 -4.05 12.53
C MET A 337 13.06 -3.58 12.88
N PRO A 338 12.83 -2.28 13.13
CA PRO A 338 11.49 -1.72 13.39
C PRO A 338 10.66 -1.55 12.10
N HIS A 339 9.41 -1.13 12.25
CA HIS A 339 8.49 -0.86 11.13
C HIS A 339 9.10 -0.02 10.00
N CYS A 340 9.04 -0.49 8.75
CA CYS A 340 9.57 0.25 7.60
C CYS A 340 11.02 0.75 7.80
N PHE A 341 11.88 -0.03 8.48
CA PHE A 341 13.25 0.39 8.83
C PHE A 341 14.08 0.89 7.65
N GLY A 342 13.83 0.38 6.43
CA GLY A 342 14.48 0.81 5.19
C GLY A 342 14.38 2.31 4.96
N PHE A 343 13.25 2.90 5.34
CA PHE A 343 12.94 4.32 5.16
C PHE A 343 13.52 5.20 6.27
N ILE A 344 13.47 4.73 7.51
CA ILE A 344 13.84 5.52 8.69
C ILE A 344 15.32 5.38 9.09
N LEU A 345 15.97 4.28 8.70
CA LEU A 345 17.39 4.00 8.98
C LEU A 345 18.22 3.83 7.70
N PRO A 346 18.13 4.74 6.70
CA PRO A 346 18.58 4.52 5.33
C PRO A 346 20.09 4.29 5.15
N LYS A 347 20.89 4.50 6.21
CA LYS A 347 22.35 4.32 6.19
C LYS A 347 22.78 2.89 6.57
N LEU A 348 21.88 2.09 7.12
CA LEU A 348 22.20 0.72 7.54
C LEU A 348 22.50 -0.20 6.35
N PRO A 349 23.42 -1.16 6.49
CA PRO A 349 23.59 -2.23 5.51
C PRO A 349 22.30 -2.99 5.21
N GLU A 350 21.48 -3.22 6.24
CA GLU A 350 20.16 -3.86 6.16
C GLU A 350 19.24 -3.07 5.22
N SER A 351 19.17 -1.75 5.38
CA SER A 351 18.33 -0.88 4.53
C SER A 351 18.80 -0.87 3.07
N LYS A 352 20.11 -1.03 2.82
CA LYS A 352 20.64 -1.19 1.45
C LYS A 352 20.23 -2.52 0.84
N LYS A 353 20.33 -3.62 1.61
CA LYS A 353 19.87 -4.95 1.17
C LYS A 353 18.36 -4.91 0.90
N PHE A 354 17.58 -4.34 1.81
CA PHE A 354 16.13 -4.14 1.69
C PHE A 354 15.73 -3.51 0.35
N PHE A 355 16.29 -2.34 -0.01
CA PHE A 355 15.94 -1.71 -1.29
C PHE A 355 16.48 -2.49 -2.50
N THR A 356 17.61 -3.16 -2.36
CA THR A 356 18.21 -3.96 -3.43
C THR A 356 17.37 -5.20 -3.74
N THR A 357 16.96 -5.97 -2.72
CA THR A 357 16.07 -7.12 -2.90
C THR A 357 14.72 -6.64 -3.43
N TRP A 358 14.13 -5.61 -2.83
CA TRP A 358 12.82 -5.11 -3.24
C TRP A 358 12.78 -4.72 -4.72
N ALA A 359 13.74 -3.90 -5.17
CA ALA A 359 13.84 -3.51 -6.57
C ALA A 359 14.17 -4.68 -7.50
N ARG A 360 15.01 -5.61 -7.07
CA ARG A 360 15.34 -6.82 -7.84
C ARG A 360 14.09 -7.68 -8.07
N THR A 361 13.29 -7.91 -7.03
CA THR A 361 12.07 -8.73 -7.13
C THR A 361 11.02 -8.05 -8.01
N ILE A 362 10.81 -6.74 -7.85
CA ILE A 362 9.96 -5.94 -8.76
C ILE A 362 10.40 -6.11 -10.22
N LYS A 363 11.72 -6.06 -10.47
CA LYS A 363 12.27 -6.21 -11.82
C LYS A 363 12.06 -7.62 -12.37
N LEU A 364 12.23 -8.65 -11.55
CA LEU A 364 11.97 -10.04 -11.94
C LEU A 364 10.50 -10.26 -12.31
N MET A 365 9.55 -9.74 -11.54
CA MET A 365 8.11 -9.83 -11.85
C MET A 365 7.77 -9.36 -13.27
N VAL A 366 8.49 -8.36 -13.79
CA VAL A 366 8.23 -7.77 -15.11
C VAL A 366 9.10 -8.38 -16.22
N GLU A 367 10.39 -8.59 -15.96
CA GLU A 367 11.37 -8.95 -17.00
C GLU A 367 11.64 -10.45 -17.10
N ASN A 368 11.43 -11.21 -16.03
CA ASN A 368 11.70 -12.65 -15.96
C ASN A 368 10.85 -13.29 -14.84
N PRO A 369 9.50 -13.31 -15.00
CA PRO A 369 8.61 -13.83 -13.97
C PRO A 369 8.82 -15.33 -13.70
N GLU A 370 9.30 -16.09 -14.69
CA GLU A 370 9.60 -17.52 -14.56
C GLU A 370 10.77 -17.83 -13.61
N ALA A 371 11.62 -16.85 -13.32
CA ALA A 371 12.71 -16.97 -12.34
C ALA A 371 12.26 -16.72 -10.89
N LEU A 372 11.01 -16.33 -10.65
CA LEU A 372 10.48 -16.17 -9.30
C LEU A 372 10.26 -17.53 -8.66
N VAL A 373 10.99 -17.79 -7.57
CA VAL A 373 10.88 -19.01 -6.78
C VAL A 373 10.32 -18.65 -5.40
N PRO A 374 9.28 -19.35 -4.91
CA PRO A 374 8.80 -19.14 -3.56
C PRO A 374 9.91 -19.36 -2.52
N SER A 375 10.03 -18.45 -1.57
CA SER A 375 11.09 -18.52 -0.56
C SER A 375 10.71 -17.72 0.68
N ALA A 376 11.22 -18.14 1.84
CA ALA A 376 11.21 -17.35 3.05
C ALA A 376 12.62 -17.26 3.63
N THR A 377 13.05 -16.06 3.98
CA THR A 377 14.41 -15.80 4.47
C THR A 377 14.39 -14.87 5.67
N LEU A 378 15.10 -15.25 6.74
CA LEU A 378 15.45 -14.37 7.84
C LEU A 378 16.82 -13.75 7.57
N ILE A 379 16.90 -12.42 7.56
CA ILE A 379 18.14 -11.67 7.47
C ILE A 379 18.61 -11.33 8.88
N LYS A 380 19.77 -11.86 9.28
CA LYS A 380 20.37 -11.60 10.59
C LYS A 380 20.87 -10.16 10.72
N ALA A 381 20.65 -9.58 11.90
CA ALA A 381 21.07 -8.22 12.21
C ALA A 381 22.61 -8.12 12.18
N LYS A 382 23.14 -7.02 11.63
CA LYS A 382 24.57 -6.70 11.47
C LYS A 382 25.32 -7.59 10.48
N SER A 383 25.18 -8.92 10.54
CA SER A 383 25.92 -9.84 9.67
C SER A 383 25.34 -9.93 8.25
N LEU A 384 24.05 -9.63 8.08
CA LEU A 384 23.29 -9.89 6.85
C LEU A 384 23.30 -11.36 6.42
N GLU A 385 23.60 -12.28 7.33
CA GLU A 385 23.48 -13.71 7.09
C GLU A 385 22.03 -14.04 6.77
N GLU A 386 21.82 -14.76 5.67
CA GLU A 386 20.51 -15.22 5.21
C GLU A 386 20.27 -16.63 5.73
N VAL A 387 19.23 -16.78 6.55
CA VAL A 387 18.76 -18.06 7.07
C VAL A 387 17.47 -18.43 6.37
N THR A 388 17.47 -19.54 5.64
CA THR A 388 16.25 -20.07 5.01
C THR A 388 15.23 -20.48 6.07
N LEU A 389 13.99 -20.03 5.89
CA LEU A 389 12.83 -20.40 6.68
C LEU A 389 11.91 -21.31 5.85
N ASP A 390 11.08 -22.10 6.53
CA ASP A 390 10.00 -22.83 5.87
C ASP A 390 8.79 -21.90 5.68
N LEU A 391 8.54 -21.53 4.42
CA LEU A 391 7.45 -20.66 4.02
C LEU A 391 6.06 -21.23 4.41
N GLN A 392 5.90 -22.55 4.46
CA GLN A 392 4.62 -23.21 4.76
C GLN A 392 4.29 -23.25 6.26
N THR A 393 5.27 -22.95 7.12
CA THR A 393 5.13 -22.99 8.58
C THR A 393 5.68 -21.72 9.26
N LEU A 394 5.65 -20.55 8.58
CA LEU A 394 6.20 -19.31 9.14
C LEU A 394 5.47 -18.82 10.40
N SER A 395 4.18 -19.11 10.50
CA SER A 395 3.36 -18.69 11.64
C SER A 395 2.85 -19.91 12.38
N THR A 396 2.75 -19.78 13.70
CA THR A 396 2.11 -20.79 14.55
C THR A 396 0.62 -20.56 14.69
N PHE A 397 0.08 -19.45 14.18
CA PHE A 397 -1.34 -19.13 14.28
C PHE A 397 -2.14 -19.84 13.20
N THR A 398 -3.30 -20.36 13.60
CA THR A 398 -4.36 -20.80 12.68
C THR A 398 -5.19 -19.61 12.21
N GLU A 399 -5.89 -19.78 11.09
CA GLU A 399 -6.80 -18.75 10.58
C GLU A 399 -7.94 -18.47 11.57
N GLU A 400 -8.50 -19.51 12.19
CA GLU A 400 -9.54 -19.38 13.21
C GLU A 400 -9.06 -18.56 14.40
N GLU A 401 -7.82 -18.75 14.86
CA GLU A 401 -7.24 -17.96 15.96
C GLU A 401 -7.05 -16.49 15.60
N ILE A 402 -6.58 -16.19 14.38
CA ILE A 402 -6.43 -14.80 13.90
C ILE A 402 -7.80 -14.12 13.85
N ILE A 403 -8.77 -14.73 13.18
CA ILE A 403 -10.12 -14.17 13.05
C ILE A 403 -10.78 -13.99 14.42
N GLN A 404 -10.63 -14.96 15.33
CA GLN A 404 -11.17 -14.85 16.68
C GLN A 404 -10.56 -13.67 17.46
N LYS A 405 -9.24 -13.47 17.39
CA LYS A 405 -8.56 -12.32 18.02
C LYS A 405 -9.05 -10.99 17.44
N MET A 406 -9.24 -10.92 16.12
CA MET A 406 -9.78 -9.74 15.45
C MET A 406 -11.21 -9.44 15.93
N ARG A 407 -12.09 -10.45 15.99
CA ARG A 407 -13.47 -10.30 16.51
C ARG A 407 -13.49 -9.78 17.94
N GLU A 408 -12.69 -10.37 18.84
CA GLU A 408 -12.57 -9.91 20.23
C GLU A 408 -12.03 -8.48 20.33
N LYS A 409 -11.14 -8.09 19.42
CA LYS A 409 -10.59 -6.73 19.38
C LYS A 409 -11.65 -5.73 18.92
N VAL A 410 -12.44 -6.06 17.91
CA VAL A 410 -13.55 -5.23 17.44
C VAL A 410 -14.60 -5.05 18.53
N GLU A 411 -15.03 -6.13 19.19
CA GLU A 411 -16.01 -6.06 20.29
C GLU A 411 -15.54 -5.12 21.41
N LYS A 412 -14.25 -5.16 21.77
CA LYS A 412 -13.66 -4.23 22.74
C LYS A 412 -13.67 -2.78 22.26
N MET A 413 -13.44 -2.52 20.96
CA MET A 413 -13.54 -1.17 20.41
C MET A 413 -14.98 -0.63 20.52
N THR A 414 -15.98 -1.45 20.20
CA THR A 414 -17.41 -1.11 20.27
C THR A 414 -17.85 -0.68 21.67
N LEU A 415 -17.40 -1.41 22.70
CA LEU A 415 -17.75 -1.13 24.09
C LEU A 415 -17.18 0.20 24.61
N THR A 416 -16.16 0.75 23.93
CA THR A 416 -15.50 2.01 24.34
C THR A 416 -16.04 3.26 23.68
N VAL A 417 -16.88 3.13 22.64
CA VAL A 417 -17.57 4.29 22.04
C VAL A 417 -18.81 4.60 22.88
N PRO A 418 -18.98 5.82 23.42
CA PRO A 418 -20.20 6.19 24.13
C PRO A 418 -21.41 5.98 23.22
N LYS A 419 -22.33 5.10 23.62
CA LYS A 419 -23.63 5.00 22.95
C LYS A 419 -24.36 6.32 23.16
N LEU A 420 -24.67 7.01 22.07
CA LEU A 420 -25.41 8.28 22.07
C LEU A 420 -26.84 8.10 22.60
#